data_AF-A0A6V7I629-F1
#
_entry.id   AF-A0A6V7I629-F1
#
_cell.length_a   1.000
_cell.length_b   1.000
_cell.length_c   1.000
_cell.angle_alpha   90.00
_cell.angle_beta   90.00
_cell.angle_gamma   90.00
#
_symmetry.space_group_name_H-M   'P 1'
#
loop_
_entity.id
_entity.type
_entity.pdbx_description
1 polymer ?
#
loop_
_entity_poly.entity_id
_entity_poly.type
_entity_poly.pdbx_seq_one_letter_code
_entity_poly.pdbx_strand_id
1 'polypeptide(L)'
;PDGKKRLIVTTSNKSGRRGGKDLILAVPCKILSYIVANTIAIKLMYPGSMSLINMAMKSAMIQGRTDLLDHTGKRSKIITYDKLEIDTMFIDMRNTTHNGNTLVITCEGNCGFYETGIMLTPVNKGYSVLGWNHPGFGGSTGTPFPMSEIDAIDAVMKFALEHL
;
A
#
# COMPACT_ATOMS: atom_id res chain seq x y z
N PRO A 1 3.18 -20.63 44.75
CA PRO A 1 3.48 -19.28 45.27
C PRO A 1 4.55 -18.61 44.40
N ASP A 2 4.13 -17.90 43.35
CA ASP A 2 5.06 -17.12 42.52
C ASP A 2 4.41 -15.81 42.11
N GLY A 3 5.03 -14.71 42.54
CA GLY A 3 4.43 -13.40 42.69
C GLY A 3 4.47 -12.56 41.42
N LYS A 4 3.34 -12.48 40.70
CA LYS A 4 3.13 -11.43 39.70
C LYS A 4 2.91 -10.08 40.40
N LYS A 5 3.95 -9.25 40.47
CA LYS A 5 3.82 -7.83 40.84
C LYS A 5 3.07 -7.09 39.72
N ARG A 6 1.82 -6.73 39.98
CA ARG A 6 0.99 -5.89 39.12
C ARG A 6 1.53 -4.46 39.18
N LEU A 7 2.13 -3.97 38.10
CA LEU A 7 2.51 -2.56 37.96
C LEU A 7 1.23 -1.72 37.89
N ILE A 8 0.92 -1.01 38.97
CA ILE A 8 -0.14 0.00 39.00
C ILE A 8 0.49 1.29 38.47
N VAL A 9 0.16 1.65 37.24
CA VAL A 9 0.52 2.96 36.67
C VAL A 9 -0.41 3.98 37.31
N THR A 10 0.08 4.65 38.36
CA THR A 10 -0.63 5.80 38.95
C THR A 10 -0.41 7.01 38.05
N THR A 11 -1.38 7.31 37.18
CA THR A 11 -1.39 8.53 36.38
C THR A 11 -1.56 9.73 37.30
N SER A 12 -0.44 10.42 37.61
CA SER A 12 -0.46 11.66 38.37
C SER A 12 -1.12 12.75 37.53
N ASN A 13 -2.41 12.99 37.77
CA ASN A 13 -3.19 14.03 37.11
C ASN A 13 -2.85 15.39 37.75
N LYS A 14 -1.69 15.96 37.41
CA LYS A 14 -1.38 17.37 37.76
C LYS A 14 -2.14 18.30 36.82
N SER A 15 -3.41 18.54 37.15
CA SER A 15 -4.20 19.66 36.62
C SER A 15 -3.66 20.98 37.18
N GLY A 16 -2.56 21.46 36.59
CA GLY A 16 -2.09 22.82 36.79
C GLY A 16 -2.86 23.75 35.85
N ARG A 17 -3.57 24.74 36.39
CA ARG A 17 -4.17 25.87 35.66
C ARG A 17 -3.16 26.43 34.65
N ARG A 18 -3.28 26.07 33.36
CA ARG A 18 -2.51 26.68 32.27
C ARG A 18 -3.08 28.08 32.03
N GLY A 19 -2.28 29.11 32.28
CA GLY A 19 -2.70 30.50 32.16
C GLY A 19 -2.90 30.89 30.69
N GLY A 20 -3.77 31.87 30.42
CA GLY A 20 -4.10 32.31 29.05
C GLY A 20 -2.89 32.74 28.19
N LYS A 21 -1.73 33.03 28.80
CA LYS A 21 -0.47 33.32 28.10
C LYS A 21 0.18 32.07 27.48
N ASP A 22 0.05 30.91 28.13
CA ASP A 22 0.52 29.62 27.58
C ASP A 22 -0.31 29.19 26.38
N LEU A 23 -1.59 29.61 26.33
CA LEU A 23 -2.49 29.33 25.23
C LEU A 23 -2.05 30.06 23.95
N ILE A 24 -1.65 31.33 24.05
CA ILE A 24 -1.20 32.14 22.90
C ILE A 24 0.16 31.67 22.38
N LEU A 25 1.09 31.30 23.28
CA LEU A 25 2.38 30.75 22.88
C LEU A 25 2.28 29.34 22.25
N ALA A 26 1.25 28.57 22.62
CA ALA A 26 1.02 27.23 22.08
C ALA A 26 0.25 27.21 20.75
N VAL A 27 -0.39 28.32 20.33
CA VAL A 27 -1.11 28.40 19.06
C VAL A 27 -0.18 28.16 17.86
N PRO A 28 1.01 28.80 17.75
CA PRO A 28 1.97 28.48 16.69
C PRO A 28 2.37 27.00 16.64
N CYS A 29 2.62 26.38 17.81
CA CYS A 29 2.92 24.95 17.88
C CYS A 29 1.74 24.09 17.42
N LYS A 30 0.50 24.43 17.79
CA LYS A 30 -0.70 23.70 17.35
C LYS A 30 -0.92 23.82 15.84
N ILE A 31 -0.70 25.00 15.27
CA ILE A 31 -0.79 25.22 13.82
C ILE A 31 0.29 24.39 13.11
N LEU A 32 1.53 24.42 13.60
CA LEU A 32 2.61 23.62 13.03
C LEU A 32 2.33 22.12 13.14
N SER A 33 1.89 21.65 14.30
CA SER A 33 1.47 20.26 14.49
C SER A 33 0.32 19.87 13.55
N TYR A 34 -0.66 20.75 13.36
CA TYR A 34 -1.76 20.53 12.41
C TYR A 34 -1.23 20.44 10.97
N ILE A 35 -0.34 21.34 10.56
CA ILE A 35 0.27 21.30 9.21
C ILE A 35 1.05 19.99 9.04
N VAL A 36 1.93 19.64 9.97
CA VAL A 36 2.73 18.41 9.90
C VAL A 36 1.84 17.16 9.84
N ALA A 37 0.80 17.11 10.70
CA ALA A 37 -0.15 16.00 10.70
C ALA A 37 -0.90 15.86 9.36
N ASN A 38 -1.36 16.98 8.80
CA ASN A 38 -2.18 16.98 7.58
C ASN A 38 -1.37 17.00 6.27
N THR A 39 -0.03 17.03 6.32
CA THR A 39 0.80 17.07 5.11
C THR A 39 1.85 15.96 5.08
N ILE A 40 2.63 15.82 6.14
CA ILE A 40 3.74 14.88 6.21
C ILE A 40 3.27 13.55 6.78
N ALA A 41 2.59 13.56 7.92
CA ALA A 41 2.20 12.33 8.59
C ALA A 41 1.26 11.49 7.71
N ILE A 42 0.33 12.13 7.01
CA ILE A 42 -0.57 11.43 6.07
C ILE A 42 0.17 10.77 4.91
N LYS A 43 1.22 11.40 4.37
CA LYS A 43 2.07 10.81 3.32
C LYS A 43 2.94 9.68 3.85
N LEU A 44 3.38 9.77 5.10
CA LEU A 44 4.14 8.72 5.78
C LEU A 44 3.27 7.51 6.15
N MET A 45 1.94 7.61 6.12
CA MET A 45 1.07 6.43 6.25
C MET A 45 1.10 5.54 5.00
N TYR A 46 1.41 6.11 3.83
CA TYR A 46 1.56 5.38 2.56
C TYR A 46 2.88 5.75 1.86
N PRO A 47 4.03 5.39 2.47
CA PRO A 47 5.34 5.80 1.97
C PRO A 47 5.61 5.29 0.54
N GLY A 48 5.02 4.16 0.13
CA GLY A 48 5.17 3.64 -1.23
C GLY A 48 4.52 4.50 -2.32
N SER A 49 3.65 5.45 -1.98
CA SER A 49 3.13 6.46 -2.93
C SER A 49 4.00 7.71 -3.05
N MET A 50 5.00 7.87 -2.19
CA MET A 50 5.87 9.04 -2.20
C MET A 50 6.83 8.95 -3.38
N SER A 51 6.93 10.02 -4.17
CA SER A 51 7.81 10.06 -5.35
C SER A 51 9.27 9.75 -5.01
N LEU A 52 9.74 10.16 -3.83
CA LEU A 52 11.10 9.88 -3.37
C LEU A 52 11.33 8.37 -3.16
N ILE A 53 10.40 7.66 -2.51
CA ILE A 53 10.50 6.22 -2.27
C ILE A 53 10.37 5.46 -3.59
N ASN A 54 9.43 5.85 -4.45
CA ASN A 54 9.30 5.30 -5.80
C ASN A 54 10.60 5.42 -6.60
N MET A 55 11.24 6.59 -6.53
CA MET A 55 12.52 6.82 -7.20
C MET A 55 13.63 5.96 -6.60
N ALA A 56 13.72 5.88 -5.27
CA ALA A 56 14.72 5.07 -4.58
C ALA A 56 14.57 3.56 -4.87
N MET A 57 13.32 3.08 -4.96
CA MET A 57 13.00 1.66 -5.21
C MET A 57 12.90 1.31 -6.70
N LYS A 58 13.12 2.28 -7.60
CA LYS A 58 12.92 2.09 -9.05
C LYS A 58 13.71 0.94 -9.63
N SER A 59 14.98 0.77 -9.24
CA SER A 59 15.83 -0.31 -9.73
C SER A 59 15.30 -1.68 -9.31
N ALA A 60 14.92 -1.82 -8.04
CA ALA A 60 14.34 -3.06 -7.51
C ALA A 60 13.02 -3.41 -8.23
N MET A 61 12.13 -2.43 -8.44
CA MET A 61 10.89 -2.64 -9.20
C MET A 61 11.14 -3.03 -10.66
N ILE A 62 12.15 -2.46 -11.31
CA ILE A 62 12.51 -2.85 -12.68
C ILE A 62 13.00 -4.30 -12.70
N GLN A 63 13.89 -4.67 -11.78
CA GLN A 63 14.40 -6.05 -11.70
C GLN A 63 13.27 -7.04 -11.43
N GLY A 64 12.47 -6.81 -10.39
CA GLY A 64 11.36 -7.71 -10.04
C GLY A 64 10.34 -7.83 -11.16
N ARG A 65 10.09 -6.76 -11.92
CA ARG A 65 9.25 -6.82 -13.12
C ARG A 65 9.87 -7.70 -14.21
N THR A 66 11.16 -7.57 -14.48
CA THR A 66 11.86 -8.44 -15.44
C THR A 66 11.73 -9.90 -15.04
N ASP A 67 11.95 -10.20 -13.76
CA ASP A 67 11.83 -11.56 -13.24
C ASP A 67 10.40 -12.11 -13.43
N LEU A 68 9.36 -11.30 -13.20
CA LEU A 68 7.97 -11.69 -13.43
C LEU A 68 7.64 -11.88 -14.93
N LEU A 69 8.23 -11.09 -15.82
CA LEU A 69 8.06 -11.26 -17.27
C LEU A 69 8.69 -12.56 -17.75
N ASP A 70 9.84 -12.95 -17.19
CA ASP A 70 10.48 -14.24 -17.48
C ASP A 70 9.60 -15.43 -17.04
N HIS A 71 8.74 -15.23 -16.04
CA HIS A 71 7.71 -16.20 -15.61
C HIS A 71 6.39 -16.06 -16.40
N THR A 72 6.48 -15.82 -17.71
CA THR A 72 5.33 -15.64 -18.62
C THR A 72 4.34 -14.53 -18.20
N GLY A 73 4.81 -13.59 -17.39
CA GLY A 73 4.02 -12.46 -16.91
C GLY A 73 3.54 -11.55 -18.04
N LYS A 74 2.29 -11.12 -17.94
CA LYS A 74 1.64 -10.15 -18.83
C LYS A 74 1.31 -8.90 -18.06
N ARG A 75 2.02 -7.82 -18.36
CA ARG A 75 1.77 -6.51 -17.75
C ARG A 75 0.59 -5.82 -18.45
N SER A 76 -0.25 -5.13 -17.69
CA SER A 76 -1.38 -4.36 -18.22
C SER A 76 -1.64 -3.09 -17.42
N LYS A 77 -2.21 -2.09 -18.10
CA LYS A 77 -2.73 -0.88 -17.47
C LYS A 77 -4.25 -0.97 -17.43
N ILE A 78 -4.81 -0.95 -16.24
CA ILE A 78 -6.26 -0.92 -16.03
C ILE A 78 -6.66 0.52 -15.75
N ILE A 79 -7.73 0.99 -16.39
CA ILE A 79 -8.24 2.34 -16.20
C ILE A 79 -9.44 2.27 -15.25
N THR A 80 -9.39 3.02 -14.17
CA THR A 80 -10.49 3.16 -13.20
C THR A 80 -11.57 4.11 -13.71
N TYR A 81 -12.71 4.16 -13.01
CA TYR A 81 -13.79 5.11 -13.31
C TYR A 81 -13.30 6.57 -13.32
N ASP A 82 -12.45 6.94 -12.35
CA ASP A 82 -11.85 8.27 -12.26
C ASP A 82 -10.60 8.45 -13.14
N LYS A 83 -10.44 7.60 -14.16
CA LYS A 83 -9.36 7.64 -15.17
C LYS A 83 -7.95 7.51 -14.59
N LEU A 84 -7.81 6.95 -13.39
CA LEU A 84 -6.51 6.53 -12.88
C LEU A 84 -6.05 5.27 -13.60
N GLU A 85 -4.75 5.19 -13.88
CA GLU A 85 -4.11 4.04 -14.49
C GLU A 85 -3.48 3.18 -13.39
N ILE A 86 -3.94 1.95 -13.26
CA ILE A 86 -3.46 0.97 -12.30
C ILE A 86 -2.53 0.00 -13.01
N ASP A 87 -1.30 -0.09 -12.50
CA ASP A 87 -0.30 -1.03 -13.00
C ASP A 87 -0.56 -2.43 -12.48
N THR A 88 -0.65 -3.40 -13.39
CA THR A 88 -0.92 -4.80 -13.04
C THR A 88 -0.01 -5.76 -13.79
N MET A 89 0.17 -6.94 -13.21
CA MET A 89 0.89 -8.07 -13.79
C MET A 89 0.09 -9.34 -13.58
N PHE A 90 -0.17 -10.07 -14.65
CA PHE A 90 -0.86 -11.35 -14.62
C PHE A 90 0.07 -12.50 -15.02
N ILE A 91 0.11 -13.55 -14.22
CA ILE A 91 0.78 -14.81 -14.54
C ILE A 91 -0.30 -15.91 -14.61
N ASP A 92 -0.38 -16.53 -15.78
CA ASP A 92 -1.35 -17.59 -16.05
C ASP A 92 -0.71 -18.96 -15.83
N MET A 93 -1.25 -19.71 -14.86
CA MET A 93 -0.81 -21.07 -14.56
C MET A 93 -1.86 -22.13 -14.96
N ARG A 94 -2.95 -21.72 -15.62
CA ARG A 94 -3.99 -22.64 -16.10
C ARG A 94 -3.37 -23.63 -17.08
N ASN A 95 -3.73 -24.90 -16.93
CA ASN A 95 -3.16 -26.02 -17.70
C ASN A 95 -1.64 -26.26 -17.50
N THR A 96 -0.97 -25.46 -16.66
CA THR A 96 0.46 -25.65 -16.31
C THR A 96 0.60 -26.39 -14.98
N THR A 97 -0.26 -26.09 -14.02
CA THR A 97 -0.19 -26.66 -12.67
C THR A 97 -1.58 -27.07 -12.17
N HIS A 98 -1.60 -27.88 -11.11
CA HIS A 98 -2.86 -28.32 -10.48
C HIS A 98 -3.69 -27.16 -9.90
N ASN A 99 -3.03 -26.14 -9.34
CA ASN A 99 -3.68 -25.00 -8.69
C ASN A 99 -4.01 -23.85 -9.65
N GLY A 100 -3.58 -23.94 -10.92
CA GLY A 100 -3.66 -22.85 -11.88
C GLY A 100 -5.07 -22.35 -12.21
N ASN A 101 -6.09 -23.19 -11.97
CA ASN A 101 -7.50 -22.79 -12.16
C ASN A 101 -8.02 -21.85 -11.07
N THR A 102 -7.25 -21.62 -10.00
CA THR A 102 -7.57 -20.63 -8.97
C THR A 102 -6.74 -19.38 -9.19
N LEU A 103 -7.42 -18.24 -9.36
CA LEU A 103 -6.78 -16.92 -9.45
C LEU A 103 -6.58 -16.34 -8.05
N VAL A 104 -5.35 -15.96 -7.74
CA VAL A 104 -5.00 -15.20 -6.53
C VAL A 104 -4.72 -13.76 -6.93
N ILE A 105 -5.57 -12.84 -6.46
CA ILE A 105 -5.36 -11.40 -6.65
C ILE A 105 -4.55 -10.88 -5.47
N THR A 106 -3.44 -10.20 -5.75
CA THR A 106 -2.50 -9.74 -4.72
C THR A 106 -2.25 -8.24 -4.82
N CYS A 107 -2.27 -7.56 -3.67
CA CYS A 107 -1.72 -6.23 -3.48
C CYS A 107 -0.69 -6.26 -2.36
N GLU A 108 0.26 -5.34 -2.44
CA GLU A 108 1.24 -5.15 -1.39
C GLU A 108 0.71 -4.31 -0.21
N GLY A 109 1.51 -4.20 0.84
CA GLY A 109 1.23 -3.22 1.90
C GLY A 109 1.49 -1.77 1.46
N ASN A 110 1.23 -0.82 2.35
CA ASN A 110 1.40 0.62 2.14
C ASN A 110 2.83 1.12 1.78
N CYS A 111 3.83 0.24 1.82
CA CYS A 111 5.24 0.51 1.49
C CYS A 111 5.82 -0.47 0.47
N GLY A 112 4.99 -1.36 -0.09
CA GLY A 112 5.42 -2.41 -1.02
C GLY A 112 4.94 -2.16 -2.44
N PHE A 113 5.56 -2.86 -3.38
CA PHE A 113 5.20 -2.89 -4.79
C PHE A 113 5.04 -4.34 -5.22
N TYR A 114 4.01 -4.65 -6.03
CA TYR A 114 3.76 -6.04 -6.45
C TYR A 114 4.99 -6.65 -7.13
N GLU A 115 5.80 -5.83 -7.81
CA GLU A 115 6.99 -6.24 -8.56
C GLU A 115 8.01 -6.98 -7.69
N THR A 116 8.11 -6.65 -6.41
CA THR A 116 9.19 -7.14 -5.53
C THR A 116 8.68 -7.92 -4.32
N GLY A 117 7.40 -8.29 -4.30
CA GLY A 117 6.75 -8.75 -3.08
C GLY A 117 5.82 -9.94 -3.28
N ILE A 118 4.56 -9.73 -2.92
CA ILE A 118 3.59 -10.76 -2.58
C ILE A 118 3.26 -11.71 -3.72
N MET A 119 3.45 -11.31 -4.98
CA MET A 119 3.12 -12.10 -6.16
C MET A 119 3.84 -13.45 -6.22
N LEU A 120 5.12 -13.48 -5.84
CA LEU A 120 5.95 -14.68 -6.06
C LEU A 120 5.51 -15.86 -5.17
N THR A 121 4.95 -15.58 -3.99
CA THR A 121 4.51 -16.62 -3.06
C THR A 121 3.41 -17.52 -3.65
N PRO A 122 2.27 -17.00 -4.14
CA PRO A 122 1.25 -17.82 -4.81
C PRO A 122 1.71 -18.38 -6.16
N VAL A 123 2.55 -17.66 -6.92
CA VAL A 123 3.16 -18.19 -8.16
C VAL A 123 3.94 -19.46 -7.88
N ASN A 124 4.80 -19.46 -6.86
CA ASN A 124 5.58 -20.62 -6.45
C ASN A 124 4.73 -21.79 -5.90
N LYS A 125 3.47 -21.52 -5.56
CA LYS A 125 2.48 -22.55 -5.17
C LYS A 125 1.62 -23.02 -6.35
N GLY A 126 1.90 -22.54 -7.56
CA GLY A 126 1.22 -22.93 -8.79
C GLY A 126 -0.14 -22.25 -8.99
N TYR A 127 -0.42 -21.13 -8.35
CA TYR A 127 -1.67 -20.41 -8.63
C TYR A 127 -1.50 -19.52 -9.86
N SER A 128 -2.60 -19.25 -10.57
CA SER A 128 -2.63 -18.08 -11.45
C SER A 128 -2.68 -16.83 -10.56
N VAL A 129 -1.95 -15.78 -10.91
CA VAL A 129 -1.77 -14.63 -10.00
C VAL A 129 -1.94 -13.32 -10.75
N LEU A 130 -2.75 -12.42 -10.21
CA LEU A 130 -2.87 -11.04 -10.65
C LEU A 130 -2.34 -10.11 -9.55
N GLY A 131 -1.17 -9.52 -9.77
CA GLY A 131 -0.64 -8.47 -8.93
C GLY A 131 -1.03 -7.09 -9.42
N TRP A 132 -1.26 -6.16 -8.50
CA TRP A 132 -1.53 -4.77 -8.83
C TRP A 132 -0.91 -3.81 -7.81
N ASN A 133 -0.59 -2.60 -8.27
CA ASN A 133 -0.09 -1.52 -7.43
C ASN A 133 -1.20 -0.53 -7.07
N HIS A 134 -1.26 -0.14 -5.80
CA HIS A 134 -2.10 0.96 -5.30
C HIS A 134 -1.99 2.23 -6.16
N PRO A 135 -3.02 3.10 -6.20
CA PRO A 135 -2.91 4.43 -6.79
C PRO A 135 -1.69 5.20 -6.28
N GLY A 136 -0.89 5.72 -7.21
CA GLY A 136 0.36 6.44 -6.91
C GLY A 136 1.58 5.57 -6.58
N PHE A 137 1.46 4.24 -6.62
CA PHE A 137 2.58 3.32 -6.40
C PHE A 137 3.16 2.81 -7.72
N GLY A 138 4.49 2.83 -7.83
CA GLY A 138 5.23 2.26 -8.94
C GLY A 138 4.77 2.85 -10.27
N GLY A 139 4.20 2.00 -11.13
CA GLY A 139 3.62 2.43 -12.38
C GLY A 139 2.27 3.14 -12.27
N SER A 140 1.52 2.98 -11.17
CA SER A 140 0.15 3.47 -11.04
C SER A 140 0.09 4.98 -10.86
N THR A 141 -0.94 5.64 -11.42
CA THR A 141 -1.18 7.08 -11.25
C THR A 141 -2.09 7.37 -10.05
N GLY A 142 -2.22 8.65 -9.68
CA GLY A 142 -3.07 9.08 -8.57
C GLY A 142 -2.38 9.04 -7.20
N THR A 143 -3.18 8.89 -6.16
CA THR A 143 -2.75 8.86 -4.75
C THR A 143 -3.61 7.88 -3.97
N PRO A 144 -3.08 7.19 -2.95
CA PRO A 144 -3.76 6.09 -2.25
C PRO A 144 -4.77 6.60 -1.21
N PHE A 145 -5.67 7.49 -1.64
CA PHE A 145 -6.80 7.88 -0.81
C PHE A 145 -7.86 6.78 -0.81
N PRO A 146 -8.67 6.67 0.25
CA PRO A 146 -9.66 5.61 0.38
C PRO A 146 -10.57 5.44 -0.84
N MET A 147 -11.03 6.54 -1.46
CA MET A 147 -11.87 6.47 -2.66
C MET A 147 -11.11 5.94 -3.88
N SER A 148 -9.87 6.40 -4.09
CA SER A 148 -9.04 5.93 -5.19
C SER A 148 -8.69 4.44 -5.04
N GLU A 149 -8.49 3.97 -3.82
CA GLU A 149 -8.28 2.54 -3.53
C GLU A 149 -9.52 1.70 -3.87
N ILE A 150 -10.71 2.18 -3.52
CA ILE A 150 -11.99 1.53 -3.84
C ILE A 150 -12.17 1.44 -5.36
N ASP A 151 -11.95 2.54 -6.08
CA ASP A 151 -12.07 2.57 -7.54
C ASP A 151 -11.03 1.68 -8.23
N ALA A 152 -9.82 1.60 -7.66
CA ALA A 152 -8.75 0.74 -8.16
C ALA A 152 -9.10 -0.74 -8.01
N ILE A 153 -9.50 -1.19 -6.82
CA ILE A 153 -9.84 -2.60 -6.61
C ILE A 153 -11.08 -3.00 -7.41
N ASP A 154 -12.09 -2.13 -7.54
CA ASP A 154 -13.25 -2.39 -8.40
C ASP A 154 -12.84 -2.64 -9.86
N ALA A 155 -11.95 -1.80 -10.41
CA ALA A 155 -11.44 -1.97 -11.76
C ALA A 155 -10.60 -3.26 -11.91
N VAL A 156 -9.77 -3.59 -10.92
CA VAL A 156 -8.98 -4.84 -10.90
C VAL A 156 -9.90 -6.07 -10.87
N MET A 157 -10.95 -6.05 -10.06
CA MET A 157 -11.91 -7.16 -9.98
C MET A 157 -12.69 -7.34 -11.30
N LYS A 158 -13.14 -6.25 -11.93
CA LYS A 158 -13.79 -6.29 -13.24
C LYS A 158 -12.87 -6.84 -14.32
N PHE A 159 -11.62 -6.37 -14.36
CA PHE A 159 -10.61 -6.90 -15.27
C PHE A 159 -10.41 -8.41 -15.09
N ALA A 160 -10.31 -8.88 -13.84
CA ALA A 160 -10.16 -10.29 -13.54
C ALA A 160 -11.36 -11.14 -14.00
N LEU A 161 -12.58 -10.62 -13.87
CA LEU A 161 -13.79 -11.36 -14.25
C LEU A 161 -14.06 -11.35 -15.76
N GLU A 162 -13.76 -10.25 -16.44
CA GLU A 162 -14.16 -10.03 -17.83
C GLU A 162 -13.05 -10.37 -18.83
N HIS A 163 -11.77 -10.35 -18.42
CA HIS A 163 -10.64 -10.43 -19.35
C HIS A 163 -9.61 -11.52 -19.04
N LEU A 164 -9.59 -12.10 -17.83
CA LEU A 164 -8.61 -13.11 -17.44
C LEU A 164 -9.18 -14.53 -17.51
#